data_AF-A0A963VW65-F1
#
_entry.id   AF-A0A963VW65-F1
#
_cell.length_a   1.000
_cell.length_b   1.000
_cell.length_c   1.000
_cell.angle_alpha   90.00
_cell.angle_beta   90.00
_cell.angle_gamma   90.00
#
_symmetry.space_group_name_H-M   'P 1'
#
loop_
_entity.id
_entity.type
_entity.pdbx_description
1 polymer ?
#
loop_
_entity_poly.entity_id
_entity_poly.type
_entity_poly.pdbx_seq_one_letter_code
_entity_poly.pdbx_strand_id
1 'polypeptide(L)' 'MQSQVPLIPELARHLVAAGGKRIRPVLTLLAARLCDYRGTRQIDLAACVEFIHTA' A
#
# COMPACT_ATOMS: atom_id res chain seq x y z
N MET A 1 -7.65 -3.59 7.77
CA MET A 1 -8.55 -2.43 7.86
C MET A 1 -9.77 -2.84 8.67
N GLN A 2 -10.02 -2.19 9.80
CA GLN A 2 -11.21 -2.40 10.61
C GLN A 2 -12.07 -1.14 10.52
N SER A 3 -13.35 -1.29 10.21
CA SER A 3 -14.33 -0.18 10.18
C SER A 3 -15.63 -0.68 10.81
N GLN A 4 -16.32 0.21 11.53
CA GLN A 4 -17.67 -0.05 12.04
C GLN A 4 -18.72 -0.09 10.92
N VAL A 5 -18.37 0.40 9.72
CA VAL A 5 -19.20 0.31 8.51
C VAL A 5 -18.76 -0.92 7.71
N PRO A 6 -19.58 -1.98 7.61
CA PRO A 6 -19.20 -3.28 7.01
C PRO A 6 -18.80 -3.21 5.54
N LEU A 7 -19.34 -2.24 4.79
CA LEU A 7 -19.06 -2.07 3.37
C LEU A 7 -17.60 -1.66 3.09
N ILE A 8 -16.99 -0.90 4.00
CA ILE A 8 -15.62 -0.38 3.83
C ILE A 8 -14.57 -1.50 3.72
N PRO A 9 -14.49 -2.47 4.66
CA PRO A 9 -13.53 -3.57 4.55
C PRO A 9 -13.88 -4.53 3.41
N GLU A 10 -15.14 -4.63 2.99
CA GLU A 10 -15.54 -5.44 1.85
C GLU A 10 -15.03 -4.88 0.53
N LEU A 11 -15.24 -3.59 0.30
CA LEU A 11 -14.76 -2.88 -0.89
C LEU A 11 -13.23 -2.87 -0.95
N ALA A 12 -12.57 -2.62 0.19
CA ALA A 12 -11.11 -2.71 0.30
C ALA A 12 -10.58 -4.12 -0.03
N ARG A 13 -11.23 -5.19 0.47
CA ARG A 13 -10.85 -6.57 0.11
C ARG A 13 -11.03 -6.84 -1.37
N HIS A 14 -12.12 -6.36 -1.97
CA HIS A 14 -12.40 -6.54 -3.39
C HIS A 14 -11.33 -5.88 -4.26
N LEU A 15 -10.91 -4.66 -3.91
CA LEU A 15 -9.83 -3.94 -4.59
C LEU A 15 -8.47 -4.63 -4.45
N VAL A 16 -8.15 -5.16 -3.26
CA VAL A 16 -6.92 -5.94 -3.06
C VAL A 16 -6.95 -7.24 -3.88
N ALA A 17 -8.09 -7.93 -3.89
CA ALA A 17 -8.30 -9.20 -4.59
C ALA A 17 -8.34 -9.05 -6.13
N ALA A 18 -8.76 -7.90 -6.64
CA ALA A 18 -8.71 -7.56 -8.07
C ALA A 18 -7.26 -7.54 -8.62
N GLY A 19 -6.26 -7.57 -7.73
CA GLY A 19 -4.85 -7.63 -8.10
C GLY A 19 -4.26 -6.28 -8.47
N GLY A 20 -3.16 -6.31 -9.21
CA GLY A 20 -2.41 -5.12 -9.61
C GLY A 20 -0.93 -5.45 -9.74
N LYS A 21 -0.22 -4.72 -10.61
CA LYS A 21 1.20 -4.96 -10.85
C LYS A 21 2.09 -4.60 -9.64
N ARG A 22 1.54 -3.91 -8.63
CA ARG A 22 2.22 -3.45 -7.40
C ARG A 22 3.55 -2.70 -7.67
N ILE A 23 3.65 -2.02 -8.81
CA ILE A 23 4.86 -1.31 -9.22
C ILE A 23 5.14 -0.15 -8.25
N ARG A 24 4.10 0.55 -7.79
CA ARG A 24 4.23 1.72 -6.91
C ARG A 24 4.85 1.39 -5.55
N PRO A 25 4.34 0.41 -4.77
CA PRO A 25 4.98 0.04 -3.51
C PRO A 25 6.40 -0.49 -3.73
N VAL A 26 6.65 -1.24 -4.81
CA VAL A 26 8.01 -1.71 -5.15
C VAL A 26 8.96 -0.54 -5.38
N LEU A 27 8.56 0.48 -6.14
CA LEU A 27 9.37 1.68 -6.37
C LEU A 27 9.65 2.44 -5.07
N THR A 28 8.67 2.59 -4.19
CA THR A 28 8.87 3.24 -2.87
C THR A 28 9.90 2.49 -2.02
N LEU A 29 9.82 1.16 -1.98
CA LEU A 29 10.77 0.32 -1.24
C LEU A 29 12.18 0.39 -1.85
N LEU A 30 12.29 0.35 -3.18
CA LEU A 30 13.57 0.44 -3.88
C LEU A 30 14.21 1.81 -3.72
N ALA A 31 13.44 2.90 -3.76
CA ALA A 31 13.91 4.25 -3.52
C ALA A 31 14.50 4.39 -2.10
N ALA A 32 13.83 3.84 -1.08
CA ALA A 32 14.35 3.83 0.28
C ALA A 32 15.68 3.09 0.38
N ARG A 33 15.81 1.93 -0.29
CA ARG A 33 17.09 1.18 -0.36
C ARG A 33 18.18 1.94 -1.09
N LEU A 34 17.84 2.61 -2.20
CA LEU A 34 18.76 3.44 -2.99
C LEU A 34 19.35 4.60 -2.17
N CYS A 35 18.57 5.12 -1.21
CA CYS A 35 18.98 6.19 -0.31
C CYS A 35 19.66 5.69 1.00
N ASP A 36 20.06 4.41 1.08
CA ASP A 36 20.56 3.73 2.30
C ASP A 36 19.69 3.95 3.55
N TYR A 37 18.36 4.04 3.36
CA TYR A 37 17.45 4.19 4.49
C TYR A 37 17.33 2.86 5.27
N ARG A 38 17.68 2.89 6.56
CA ARG A 38 17.71 1.70 7.43
C ARG A 38 16.52 1.55 8.37
N GLY A 39 15.54 2.47 8.30
CA GLY A 39 14.32 2.36 9.09
C GLY A 39 13.28 1.46 8.44
N THR A 40 12.04 1.55 8.95
CA THR A 40 10.89 0.75 8.49
C THR A 40 9.75 1.59 7.90
N ARG A 41 9.84 2.92 7.97
CA ARG A 41 8.78 3.83 7.49
C ARG A 41 8.43 3.67 6.01
N GLN A 42 9.36 3.18 5.20
CA GLN A 42 9.14 2.87 3.79
C GLN A 42 8.07 1.80 3.57
N ILE A 43 7.83 0.91 4.55
CA ILE A 43 6.78 -0.11 4.48
C ILE A 43 5.41 0.56 4.57
N ASP A 44 5.21 1.41 5.59
CA ASP A 44 3.97 2.16 5.77
C ASP A 44 3.74 3.12 4.60
N LEU A 45 4.79 3.81 4.14
CA LEU A 45 4.71 4.69 2.97
C LEU A 45 4.35 3.93 1.69
N ALA A 46 4.92 2.75 1.46
CA ALA A 46 4.58 1.92 0.30
C ALA A 46 3.10 1.49 0.34
N ALA A 47 2.59 1.13 1.52
CA ALA A 47 1.17 0.82 1.71
C ALA A 47 0.28 2.06 1.47
N CYS A 48 0.63 3.22 2.03
CA CYS A 48 -0.09 4.48 1.80
C CYS A 48 -0.16 4.86 0.33
N VAL A 49 0.96 4.77 -0.41
CA VAL A 49 1.02 5.08 -1.84
C VAL A 49 0.09 4.19 -2.66
N GLU A 50 0.04 2.89 -2.35
CA GLU A 50 -0.86 1.96 -3.03
C GLU A 50 -2.33 2.25 -2.69
N PHE A 51 -2.64 2.55 -1.42
CA PHE A 51 -4.00 2.92 -1.01
C PHE A 51 -4.47 4.22 -1.67
N ILE A 52 -3.63 5.24 -1.76
CA ILE A 52 -3.96 6.51 -2.43
C ILE A 52 -4.24 6.31 -3.91
N HIS A 53 -3.51 5.40 -4.58
CA HIS A 53 -3.76 5.11 -5.99
C HIS A 53 -5.02 4.28 -6.23
N THR A 54 -5.39 3.44 -5.27
CA THR A 54 -6.52 2.51 -5.38
C THR A 54 -7.86 3.19 -5.07
N ALA A 55 -7.84 4.31 -4.32
CA ALA A 55 -9.00 5.17 -4.06
C ALA A 55 -9.42 5.94 -5.33
#